data_AF-D9PFL8-F1
#
_entry.id   AF-D9PFL8-F1
#
_cell.length_a   1.000
_cell.length_b   1.000
_cell.length_c   1.000
_cell.angle_alpha   90.00
_cell.angle_beta   90.00
_cell.angle_gamma   90.00
#
_symmetry.space_group_name_H-M   'P 1'
#
loop_
_entity.id
_entity.type
_entity.pdbx_description
1 polymer ?
#
loop_
_entity_poly.entity_id
_entity_poly.type
_entity_poly.pdbx_seq_one_letter_code
_entity_poly.pdbx_strand_id
1 'polypeptide(L)'
;MISGSAAAVIFEVPETSPTRIERYAQCPYRYFAERILKLKDPTEDINVMQKGNILHHVLQKYFDPARKPEAGDSIEPFIRRELEAGFVKYPLVWSEKYREDLDRRDLYETLFYFLREEEERLRTSSFRPARVEYSFGSDPGAEAPALE
;
A
#
# COMPACT_ATOMS: atom_id res chain seq x y z
N MET A 1 8.99 -46.70 8.35
CA MET A 1 9.13 -46.10 7.02
C MET A 1 8.06 -45.04 6.88
N ILE A 2 8.37 -43.80 7.26
CA ILE A 2 7.46 -42.66 7.09
C ILE A 2 7.77 -42.08 5.71
N SER A 3 6.78 -42.13 4.83
CA SER A 3 6.82 -41.71 3.43
C SER A 3 7.30 -40.26 3.30
N GLY A 4 8.41 -40.06 2.58
CA GLY A 4 9.04 -38.78 2.27
C GLY A 4 8.30 -37.93 1.24
N SER A 5 6.97 -38.04 1.14
CA SER A 5 6.18 -37.35 0.10
C SER A 5 5.46 -36.09 0.58
N ALA A 6 5.37 -35.83 1.89
CA ALA A 6 4.62 -34.68 2.42
C ALA A 6 5.46 -33.38 2.50
N ALA A 7 6.79 -33.48 2.61
CA ALA A 7 7.66 -32.30 2.78
C ALA A 7 7.79 -31.47 1.49
N ALA A 8 7.73 -32.12 0.33
CA ALA A 8 7.91 -31.45 -0.96
C ALA A 8 6.73 -30.53 -1.34
N VAL A 9 5.51 -30.84 -0.86
CA VAL A 9 4.29 -30.08 -1.20
C VAL A 9 4.16 -28.79 -0.39
N ILE A 10 4.91 -28.62 0.70
CA ILE A 10 4.77 -27.46 1.62
C ILE A 10 5.55 -26.23 1.14
N PHE A 11 6.50 -26.39 0.19
CA PHE A 11 7.47 -25.36 -0.17
C PHE A 11 7.41 -24.88 -1.63
N GLU A 12 6.30 -25.10 -2.35
CA GLU A 12 6.08 -24.32 -3.56
C GLU A 12 5.77 -22.88 -3.17
N VAL A 13 6.71 -21.98 -3.48
CA VAL A 13 6.55 -20.53 -3.36
C VAL A 13 6.31 -20.00 -4.78
N PRO A 14 5.05 -20.00 -5.27
CA PRO A 14 4.77 -19.63 -6.66
C PRO A 14 5.05 -18.15 -6.94
N GLU A 15 5.09 -17.32 -5.90
CA GLU A 15 5.27 -15.88 -6.02
C GLU A 15 6.17 -15.36 -4.90
N THR A 16 7.14 -14.52 -5.22
CA THR A 16 8.05 -13.91 -4.25
C THR A 16 7.93 -12.40 -4.31
N SER A 17 8.04 -11.74 -3.16
CA SER A 17 8.13 -10.29 -3.07
C SER A 17 9.33 -9.92 -2.21
N PRO A 18 9.91 -8.71 -2.36
CA PRO A 18 11.02 -8.26 -1.52
C PRO A 18 10.72 -8.44 -0.03
N THR A 19 9.52 -8.02 0.41
CA THR A 19 9.07 -8.17 1.79
C THR A 19 9.01 -9.64 2.26
N ARG A 20 8.65 -10.58 1.38
CA ARG A 20 8.65 -12.02 1.72
C ARG A 20 10.08 -12.52 1.97
N ILE A 21 11.02 -12.15 1.10
CA ILE A 21 12.43 -12.53 1.22
C ILE A 21 13.05 -11.90 2.47
N GLU A 22 12.84 -10.60 2.66
CA GLU A 22 13.30 -9.85 3.83
C GLU A 22 12.78 -10.48 5.12
N ARG A 23 11.49 -10.83 5.16
CA ARG A 23 10.88 -11.44 6.34
C ARG A 23 11.47 -12.81 6.67
N TYR A 24 11.68 -13.64 5.65
CA TYR A 24 12.34 -14.93 5.82
C TYR A 24 13.78 -14.75 6.31
N ALA A 25 14.55 -13.84 5.70
CA ALA A 25 15.93 -13.56 6.06
C ALA A 25 16.09 -13.02 7.50
N GLN A 26 15.13 -12.21 7.97
CA GLN A 26 15.11 -11.72 9.35
C GLN A 26 14.86 -12.82 10.37
N CYS A 27 13.85 -13.68 10.15
CA CYS A 27 13.54 -14.79 11.03
C CYS A 27 12.69 -15.87 10.32
N PRO A 28 13.28 -17.03 9.95
CA PRO A 28 12.57 -18.10 9.26
C PRO A 28 11.38 -18.66 10.03
N TYR A 29 11.48 -18.76 11.36
CA TYR A 29 10.39 -19.23 12.20
C TYR A 29 9.19 -18.27 12.15
N ARG A 30 9.44 -16.95 12.23
CA ARG A 30 8.40 -15.93 12.12
C ARG A 30 7.73 -15.97 10.75
N TYR A 31 8.51 -16.11 9.68
CA TYR A 31 7.97 -16.33 8.33
C TYR A 31 7.07 -17.57 8.27
N PHE A 32 7.52 -18.70 8.83
CA PHE A 32 6.73 -19.92 8.87
C PHE A 32 5.40 -19.73 9.62
N ALA A 33 5.44 -19.12 10.80
CA ALA A 33 4.25 -18.83 11.60
C ALA A 33 3.25 -17.90 10.87
N GLU A 34 3.73 -16.80 10.29
CA GLU A 34 2.87 -15.78 9.67
C GLU A 34 2.41 -16.17 8.26
N ARG A 35 3.29 -16.75 7.43
CA ARG A 35 3.02 -16.98 5.99
C ARG A 35 2.57 -18.40 5.67
N ILE A 36 3.05 -19.40 6.41
CA ILE A 36 2.68 -20.80 6.18
C ILE A 36 1.52 -21.20 7.08
N LEU A 37 1.62 -20.93 8.39
CA LEU A 37 0.55 -21.23 9.35
C LEU A 37 -0.56 -20.16 9.40
N LYS A 38 -0.34 -18.99 8.78
CA LYS A 38 -1.30 -17.86 8.73
C LYS A 38 -1.72 -17.36 10.12
N LEU A 39 -0.82 -17.42 11.09
CA LEU A 39 -1.07 -16.88 12.43
C LEU A 39 -1.05 -15.36 12.38
N LYS A 40 -2.02 -14.73 13.04
CA LYS A 40 -2.11 -13.26 13.16
C LYS A 40 -1.53 -12.81 14.48
N ASP A 41 -0.68 -11.79 14.45
CA ASP A 41 -0.19 -11.12 15.65
C ASP A 41 -1.26 -10.14 16.15
N PRO A 42 -1.86 -10.36 17.34
CA PRO A 42 -2.87 -9.45 17.88
C PRO A 42 -2.29 -8.09 18.29
N THR A 43 -0.97 -7.94 18.34
CA THR A 43 -0.28 -6.69 18.68
C THR A 43 0.05 -5.84 17.45
N GLU A 44 -0.11 -6.38 16.24
CA GLU A 44 0.15 -5.64 15.01
C GLU A 44 -0.87 -4.51 14.85
N ASP A 45 -0.39 -3.27 14.84
CA ASP A 45 -1.24 -2.09 14.71
C ASP A 45 -1.73 -1.97 13.26
N ILE A 46 -2.92 -2.52 13.01
CA ILE A 46 -3.59 -2.49 11.72
C ILE A 46 -3.70 -1.07 11.16
N ASN A 47 -3.76 -0.05 12.01
CA ASN A 47 -3.91 1.34 11.57
C ASN A 47 -2.67 1.86 10.86
N VAL A 48 -1.47 1.39 11.22
CA VAL A 48 -0.25 1.77 10.49
C VAL A 48 -0.34 1.35 9.03
N MET A 49 -0.77 0.11 8.79
CA MET A 49 -0.97 -0.41 7.43
C MET A 49 -2.10 0.33 6.70
N GLN A 50 -3.23 0.58 7.37
CA GLN A 50 -4.36 1.30 6.74
C GLN A 50 -4.00 2.75 6.39
N LYS A 51 -3.25 3.45 7.25
CA LYS A 51 -2.72 4.80 6.93
C LYS A 51 -1.87 4.79 5.67
N GLY A 52 -0.97 3.81 5.54
CA GLY A 52 -0.20 3.60 4.31
C GLY A 52 -1.12 3.41 3.09
N ASN A 53 -2.09 2.50 3.19
CA ASN A 53 -3.04 2.23 2.11
C ASN A 53 -3.83 3.49 1.68
N ILE A 54 -4.22 4.34 2.63
CA ILE A 54 -4.91 5.61 2.36
C ILE A 54 -3.98 6.57 1.61
N LEU A 55 -2.74 6.73 2.06
CA LEU A 55 -1.75 7.57 1.35
C LEU A 55 -1.56 7.09 -0.08
N HIS A 56 -1.30 5.79 -0.28
CA HIS A 56 -1.14 5.19 -1.60
C HIS A 56 -2.38 5.41 -2.48
N HIS A 57 -3.58 5.25 -1.92
CA HIS A 57 -4.83 5.51 -2.63
C HIS A 57 -4.92 6.95 -3.17
N VAL A 58 -4.68 7.94 -2.31
CA VAL A 58 -4.77 9.36 -2.70
C VAL A 58 -3.69 9.71 -3.72
N LEU A 59 -2.45 9.28 -3.48
CA LEU A 59 -1.31 9.56 -4.35
C LEU A 59 -1.47 8.90 -5.73
N GLN A 60 -1.93 7.64 -5.77
CA GLN A 60 -2.23 6.95 -7.02
C GLN A 60 -3.26 7.75 -7.82
N LYS A 61 -4.35 8.20 -7.18
CA LYS A 61 -5.38 9.02 -7.86
C LYS A 61 -4.84 10.35 -8.35
N TYR A 62 -3.96 11.00 -7.59
CA TYR A 62 -3.44 12.32 -7.96
C TYR A 62 -2.46 12.26 -9.13
N PHE A 63 -1.57 11.26 -9.13
CA PHE A 63 -0.51 11.09 -10.11
C PHE A 63 -0.86 10.14 -11.27
N ASP A 64 -2.07 9.58 -11.29
CA ASP A 64 -2.56 8.77 -12.41
C ASP A 64 -2.45 9.58 -13.72
N PRO A 65 -1.68 9.12 -14.72
CA PRO A 65 -1.55 9.81 -16.01
C PRO A 65 -2.89 9.95 -16.76
N ALA A 66 -3.89 9.14 -16.44
CA ALA A 66 -5.24 9.24 -17.00
C ALA A 66 -6.12 10.27 -16.28
N ARG A 67 -5.67 10.84 -15.14
CA ARG A 67 -6.42 11.87 -14.42
C ARG A 67 -6.58 13.12 -15.29
N LYS A 68 -7.83 13.58 -15.39
CA LYS A 68 -8.18 14.86 -16.00
C LYS A 68 -8.60 15.82 -14.90
N PRO A 69 -7.76 16.79 -14.49
CA PRO A 69 -8.15 17.75 -13.48
C PRO A 69 -9.33 18.57 -14.00
N GLU A 70 -10.35 18.74 -13.14
CA GLU A 70 -11.49 19.58 -13.46
C GLU A 70 -11.12 21.07 -13.37
N ALA A 71 -11.94 21.93 -13.97
CA ALA A 71 -11.74 23.38 -13.85
C ALA A 71 -11.91 23.81 -12.38
N GLY A 72 -10.82 24.27 -11.76
CA GLY A 72 -10.79 24.62 -10.33
C GLY A 72 -10.34 23.49 -9.40
N ASP A 73 -9.78 22.39 -9.94
CA ASP A 73 -9.22 21.27 -9.18
C ASP A 73 -7.96 21.71 -8.42
N SER A 74 -8.15 22.28 -7.23
CA SER A 74 -7.07 22.61 -6.30
C SER A 74 -6.72 21.40 -5.44
N ILE A 75 -5.53 21.44 -4.84
CA ILE A 75 -5.00 20.34 -4.02
C ILE A 75 -5.92 20.03 -2.84
N GLU A 76 -6.47 21.03 -2.15
CA GLU A 76 -7.25 20.78 -0.92
C GLU A 76 -8.57 20.04 -1.15
N PRO A 77 -9.47 20.47 -2.07
CA PRO A 77 -10.71 19.74 -2.36
C PRO A 77 -10.42 18.32 -2.87
N PHE A 78 -9.36 18.15 -3.68
CA PHE A 78 -8.92 16.83 -4.13
C PHE A 78 -8.57 15.94 -2.93
N ILE A 79 -7.66 16.39 -2.04
CA ILE A 79 -7.22 15.62 -0.89
C ILE A 79 -8.41 15.26 -0.01
N ARG A 80 -9.30 16.21 0.30
CA ARG A 80 -10.47 15.94 1.14
C ARG A 80 -11.35 14.85 0.55
N ARG A 81 -11.67 14.92 -0.74
CA ARG A 81 -12.51 13.93 -1.41
C ARG A 81 -11.88 12.54 -1.40
N GLU A 82 -10.62 12.43 -1.80
CA GLU A 82 -9.95 11.13 -1.90
C GLU A 82 -9.57 10.56 -0.53
N LEU A 83 -9.32 11.40 0.49
CA LEU A 83 -9.15 10.93 1.86
C LEU A 83 -10.42 10.31 2.41
N GLU A 84 -11.58 10.94 2.22
CA GLU A 84 -12.85 10.35 2.64
C GLU A 84 -13.10 9.00 1.95
N ALA A 85 -12.84 8.91 0.65
CA ALA A 85 -12.91 7.64 -0.08
C ALA A 85 -11.92 6.60 0.48
N GLY A 86 -10.71 7.04 0.82
CA GLY A 86 -9.68 6.24 1.47
C GLY A 86 -10.12 5.69 2.82
N PHE A 87 -10.67 6.53 3.71
CA PHE A 87 -11.15 6.10 5.03
C PHE A 87 -12.32 5.10 4.94
N VAL A 88 -13.19 5.25 3.94
CA VAL A 88 -14.26 4.26 3.69
C VAL A 88 -13.68 2.92 3.25
N LYS A 89 -12.66 2.94 2.37
CA LYS A 89 -12.04 1.72 1.84
C LYS A 89 -11.10 1.03 2.84
N TYR A 90 -10.44 1.82 3.69
CA TYR A 90 -9.38 1.42 4.61
C TYR A 90 -9.67 2.00 6.00
N PRO A 91 -10.71 1.52 6.68
CA PRO A 91 -11.15 2.11 7.94
C PRO A 91 -10.08 1.98 9.03
N LEU A 92 -9.84 3.09 9.74
CA LEU A 92 -9.03 3.10 10.96
C LEU A 92 -9.85 2.53 12.12
N VAL A 93 -9.19 1.76 12.98
CA VAL A 93 -9.79 1.07 14.12
C VAL A 93 -9.20 1.64 15.40
N TRP A 94 -9.89 2.61 15.99
CA TRP A 94 -9.52 3.20 17.28
C TRP A 94 -10.63 3.00 18.31
N SER A 95 -10.25 2.74 19.57
CA SER A 95 -11.18 2.77 20.71
C SER A 95 -11.55 4.21 21.07
N GLU A 96 -10.62 5.16 20.92
CA GLU A 96 -10.83 6.57 21.25
C GLU A 96 -10.94 7.43 19.98
N LYS A 97 -12.06 8.14 19.83
CA LYS A 97 -12.33 9.02 18.68
C LYS A 97 -11.22 10.05 18.41
N TYR A 98 -10.63 10.63 19.45
CA TYR A 98 -9.60 11.66 19.27
C TYR A 98 -8.35 11.15 18.53
N ARG A 99 -8.03 9.85 18.62
CA ARG A 99 -6.89 9.26 17.90
C ARG A 99 -7.16 9.17 16.42
N GLU A 100 -8.38 8.82 16.06
CA GLU A 100 -8.82 8.85 14.67
C GLU A 100 -8.75 10.28 14.13
N ASP A 101 -9.29 11.27 14.86
CA ASP A 101 -9.26 12.67 14.43
C ASP A 101 -7.81 13.19 14.24
N LEU A 102 -6.87 12.77 15.10
CA LEU A 102 -5.45 13.08 14.96
C LEU A 102 -4.83 12.43 13.72
N ASP A 103 -5.08 11.14 13.49
CA ASP A 103 -4.58 10.44 12.30
C ASP A 103 -5.16 11.05 11.00
N ARG A 104 -6.45 11.40 10.99
CA ARG A 104 -7.09 12.05 9.83
C ARG A 104 -6.43 13.39 9.52
N ARG A 105 -6.11 14.17 10.55
CA ARG A 105 -5.42 15.44 10.42
C ARG A 105 -3.98 15.25 9.93
N ASP A 106 -3.25 14.30 10.51
CA ASP A 106 -1.87 13.98 10.14
C ASP A 106 -1.75 13.56 8.66
N LEU A 107 -2.65 12.68 8.21
CA LEU A 107 -2.74 12.27 6.81
C LEU A 107 -3.02 13.45 5.87
N TYR A 108 -3.95 14.34 6.25
CA TYR A 108 -4.26 15.53 5.47
C TYR A 108 -3.05 16.46 5.36
N GLU A 109 -2.42 16.80 6.48
CA GLU A 109 -1.26 17.71 6.51
C GLU A 109 -0.10 17.11 5.69
N THR A 110 0.18 15.81 5.87
CA THR A 110 1.21 15.08 5.11
C THR A 110 0.97 15.18 3.60
N LEU A 111 -0.25 14.84 3.14
CA LEU A 111 -0.60 14.91 1.72
C LEU A 111 -0.56 16.33 1.18
N PHE A 112 -1.04 17.31 1.95
CA PHE A 112 -1.10 18.70 1.52
C PHE A 112 0.30 19.26 1.28
N TYR A 113 1.20 19.10 2.25
CA TYR A 113 2.57 19.58 2.10
C TYR A 113 3.32 18.83 1.01
N PHE A 114 3.18 17.51 0.95
CA PHE A 114 3.83 16.69 -0.08
C PHE A 114 3.36 17.08 -1.47
N LEU A 115 2.04 17.10 -1.75
CA LEU A 115 1.53 17.39 -3.09
C LEU A 115 1.87 18.82 -3.56
N ARG A 116 1.88 19.79 -2.64
CA ARG A 116 2.27 21.17 -2.97
C ARG A 116 3.73 21.26 -3.43
N GLU A 117 4.65 20.65 -2.68
CA GLU A 117 6.07 20.60 -3.05
C GLU A 117 6.29 19.80 -4.35
N GLU A 118 5.60 18.67 -4.50
CA GLU A 118 5.73 17.81 -5.67
C GLU A 118 5.18 18.46 -6.94
N GLU A 119 4.07 19.20 -6.87
CA GLU A 119 3.53 19.92 -8.02
C GLU A 119 4.52 20.99 -8.51
N GLU A 120 5.14 21.74 -7.59
CA GLU A 120 6.19 22.72 -7.92
C GLU A 120 7.42 22.06 -8.56
N ARG A 121 7.88 20.94 -7.98
CA ARG A 121 9.02 20.17 -8.49
C ARG A 121 8.74 19.56 -9.86
N LEU A 122 7.54 19.01 -10.08
CA LEU A 122 7.18 18.39 -11.35
C LEU A 122 6.97 19.43 -12.45
N ARG A 123 6.46 20.61 -12.12
CA ARG A 123 6.33 21.72 -13.08
C ARG A 123 7.69 22.13 -13.67
N THR A 124 8.75 22.05 -12.87
CA THR A 124 10.11 22.45 -13.28
C THR A 124 10.98 21.29 -13.79
N SER A 125 10.52 20.05 -13.66
CA SER A 125 11.24 18.87 -14.12
C SER A 125 10.66 18.28 -15.41
N SER A 126 11.48 17.52 -16.14
CA SER A 126 11.05 16.71 -17.29
C SER A 126 10.44 15.36 -16.88
N PHE A 127 10.47 15.02 -15.59
CA PHE A 127 9.97 13.74 -15.08
C PHE A 127 8.44 13.72 -15.12
N ARG A 128 7.87 12.67 -15.73
CA ARG A 128 6.42 12.44 -15.75
C ARG A 128 6.18 10.97 -15.40
N PRO A 129 5.38 10.66 -14.36
CA PRO A 129 4.98 9.29 -14.08
C PRO A 129 4.30 8.69 -15.32
N ALA A 130 4.77 7.53 -15.77
CA ALA A 130 4.12 6.80 -16.86
C ALA A 130 3.02 5.88 -16.35
N ARG A 131 3.16 5.39 -15.11
CA ARG A 131 2.25 4.49 -14.40
C ARG A 131 2.40 4.69 -12.89
N VAL A 132 1.40 4.32 -12.12
CA VAL A 132 1.36 4.37 -10.65
C VAL A 132 0.73 3.08 -10.14
N GLU A 133 1.24 2.53 -9.04
CA GLU A 133 0.78 1.23 -8.47
C GLU A 133 0.69 0.10 -9.52
N TYR A 134 1.63 0.08 -10.47
CA TYR A 134 1.62 -0.86 -11.59
C TYR A 134 1.96 -2.27 -11.11
N SER A 135 0.99 -3.17 -11.18
CA SER A 135 1.15 -4.54 -10.68
C SER A 135 1.89 -5.42 -11.69
N PHE A 136 2.68 -6.37 -11.18
CA PHE A 136 3.38 -7.36 -11.98
C PHE A 136 3.43 -8.70 -11.23
N GLY A 137 3.43 -9.82 -11.96
CA GLY A 137 3.45 -11.16 -11.36
C GLY A 137 2.63 -12.18 -12.13
N SER A 138 2.36 -13.31 -11.47
CA SER A 138 1.54 -14.41 -12.02
C SER A 138 0.05 -14.22 -11.74
N ASP A 139 -0.31 -13.19 -10.99
CA ASP A 139 -1.69 -12.87 -10.67
C ASP A 139 -2.53 -12.58 -11.93
N PRO A 140 -3.76 -13.11 -12.05
CA PRO A 140 -4.63 -12.88 -13.21
C PRO A 140 -4.98 -11.41 -13.47
N GLY A 141 -4.81 -10.55 -12.47
CA GLY A 141 -5.03 -9.10 -12.54
C GLY A 141 -3.75 -8.27 -12.63
N ALA A 142 -2.59 -8.91 -12.78
CA ALA A 142 -1.32 -8.22 -12.93
C ALA A 142 -1.27 -7.47 -14.27
N GLU A 143 -0.79 -6.24 -14.25
CA GLU A 143 -0.67 -5.45 -15.47
C GLU A 143 0.61 -5.77 -16.27
N ALA A 144 1.55 -6.49 -15.67
CA ALA A 144 2.76 -7.03 -16.28
C ALA A 144 3.03 -8.48 -15.85
N PRO A 145 3.74 -9.27 -16.68
CA PRO A 145 4.12 -10.62 -16.31
C PRO A 145 5.12 -10.63 -15.14
N ALA A 146 5.29 -11.80 -14.52
CA ALA A 146 6.39 -12.03 -13.58
C ALA A 146 7.74 -11.74 -14.25
N LEU A 147 8.68 -11.17 -13.49
CA LEU A 147 10.04 -10.93 -13.96
C LEU A 147 10.74 -12.29 -14.14
N GLU A 148 11.26 -12.56 -15.33
CA GLU A 148 12.07 -13.74 -15.66
C GLU A 148 13.43 -13.73 -14.95
#